data_AF-A0A0N0BBY0-F1
#
_entry.id   AF-A0A0N0BBY0-F1
#
_cell.length_a   1.000
_cell.length_b   1.000
_cell.length_c   1.000
_cell.angle_alpha   90.00
_cell.angle_beta   90.00
_cell.angle_gamma   90.00
#
_symmetry.space_group_name_H-M   'P 1'
#
loop_
_entity.id
_entity.type
_entity.pdbx_description
1 polymer ?
#
loop_
_entity_poly.entity_id
_entity_poly.type
_entity_poly.pdbx_seq_one_letter_code
_entity_poly.pdbx_strand_id
1 'polypeptide(L)'
;MRNDKLKNIRSEWKDSRFFFGKNKVIALGLGRSLETEIENNLHKLSLALRGQCGLLFTNRSKKELQTRTKLASVRMNFVKVLNWMDEYEEIDYARSGFVVQETIVLSEGPMPEFSHSIEPHLRQLGMPTVLQKGVVTLIKEYTVCKEGQMLTPEQARILKLLNKPLATFKLIPLGVFSKKHGYKQLLSQDDVKENIEEQMDIVEMEEIDNT
;
A
#
# COMPACT_ATOMS: atom_id res chain seq x y z
N MET A 1 -0.76 -0.03 -5.81
CA MET A 1 -1.03 -1.46 -6.10
C MET A 1 -0.31 -1.91 -7.37
N ARG A 2 0.34 -3.09 -7.35
CA ARG A 2 0.92 -3.76 -8.53
C ARG A 2 0.01 -4.92 -8.97
N ASN A 3 0.04 -5.27 -10.26
CA ASN A 3 -0.84 -6.32 -10.81
C ASN A 3 -0.57 -7.70 -10.20
N ASP A 4 0.68 -8.04 -9.90
CA ASP A 4 1.03 -9.36 -9.39
C ASP A 4 0.49 -9.60 -7.97
N LYS A 5 0.58 -8.57 -7.11
CA LYS A 5 -0.05 -8.60 -5.77
C LYS A 5 -1.56 -8.86 -5.85
N LEU A 6 -2.23 -8.18 -6.78
CA LEU A 6 -3.67 -8.38 -7.00
C LEU A 6 -4.00 -9.79 -7.55
N LYS A 7 -3.14 -10.36 -8.41
CA LYS A 7 -3.29 -11.75 -8.88
C LYS A 7 -3.14 -12.74 -7.73
N ASN A 8 -2.19 -12.52 -6.82
CA ASN A 8 -1.99 -13.36 -5.63
C ASN A 8 -3.22 -13.34 -4.73
N ILE A 9 -3.72 -12.15 -4.38
CA ILE A 9 -4.94 -11.98 -3.57
C ILE A 9 -6.14 -12.70 -4.22
N ARG A 10 -6.35 -12.51 -5.53
CA ARG A 10 -7.43 -13.19 -6.26
C ARG A 10 -7.29 -14.71 -6.26
N SER A 11 -6.06 -15.21 -6.22
CA SER A 11 -5.76 -16.65 -6.17
C SER A 11 -6.00 -17.25 -4.77
N GLU A 12 -5.80 -16.47 -3.71
CA GLU A 12 -6.12 -16.87 -2.33
C GLU A 12 -7.64 -16.79 -2.04
N TRP A 13 -8.31 -15.81 -2.66
CA TRP A 13 -9.75 -15.53 -2.47
C TRP A 13 -10.60 -15.99 -3.65
N LYS A 14 -10.44 -17.26 -4.09
CA LYS A 14 -11.13 -17.83 -5.28
C LYS A 14 -12.66 -17.83 -5.18
N ASP A 15 -13.19 -17.86 -3.97
CA ASP A 15 -14.62 -17.82 -3.63
C ASP A 15 -15.18 -16.39 -3.54
N SER A 16 -14.33 -15.38 -3.65
CA SER A 16 -14.69 -13.97 -3.61
C SER A 16 -14.28 -13.27 -4.92
N ARG A 17 -14.72 -12.03 -5.11
CA ARG A 17 -14.45 -11.27 -6.34
C ARG A 17 -13.96 -9.87 -6.00
N PHE A 18 -12.71 -9.62 -6.36
CA PHE A 18 -12.10 -8.29 -6.31
C PHE A 18 -12.33 -7.55 -7.63
N PHE A 19 -13.09 -6.47 -7.57
CA PHE A 19 -13.41 -5.61 -8.70
C PHE A 19 -12.67 -4.28 -8.59
N PHE A 20 -11.79 -4.02 -9.57
CA PHE A 20 -11.03 -2.79 -9.70
C PHE A 20 -11.27 -2.22 -11.09
N GLY A 21 -11.61 -0.95 -11.17
CA GLY A 21 -11.94 -0.27 -12.42
C GLY A 21 -12.07 1.23 -12.19
N LYS A 22 -12.53 1.97 -13.20
CA LYS A 22 -12.79 3.40 -13.03
C LYS A 22 -13.92 3.59 -12.01
N ASN A 23 -13.65 4.17 -10.84
CA ASN A 23 -14.65 4.35 -9.78
C ASN A 23 -15.95 4.99 -10.28
N LYS A 24 -15.87 5.96 -11.19
CA LYS A 24 -17.04 6.61 -11.81
C LYS A 24 -17.96 5.61 -12.54
N VAL A 25 -17.39 4.59 -13.18
CA VAL A 25 -18.13 3.53 -13.89
C VAL A 25 -18.75 2.56 -12.88
N ILE A 26 -17.99 2.18 -11.85
CA ILE A 26 -18.49 1.32 -10.77
C ILE A 26 -19.67 1.97 -10.06
N ALA A 27 -19.51 3.24 -9.65
CA ALA A 27 -20.55 4.04 -9.01
C ALA A 27 -21.81 4.20 -9.87
N LEU A 28 -21.66 4.29 -11.20
CA LEU A 28 -22.80 4.30 -12.11
C LEU A 28 -23.55 2.95 -12.08
N GLY A 29 -22.81 1.84 -12.08
CA GLY A 29 -23.39 0.49 -12.01
C GLY A 29 -24.01 0.13 -10.66
N LEU A 30 -23.70 0.86 -9.58
CA LEU A 30 -24.35 0.69 -8.27
C LEU A 30 -25.54 1.66 -8.06
N GLY A 31 -25.58 2.75 -8.82
CA GLY A 31 -26.48 3.90 -8.63
C GLY A 31 -25.82 5.02 -7.82
N ARG A 32 -26.03 6.27 -8.25
CA ARG A 32 -25.40 7.46 -7.62
C ARG A 32 -26.36 8.28 -6.75
N SER A 33 -27.65 7.99 -6.85
CA SER A 33 -28.73 8.65 -6.13
C SER A 33 -29.71 7.59 -5.62
N LEU A 34 -30.58 8.00 -4.70
CA LEU A 34 -31.70 7.17 -4.23
C LEU A 34 -32.59 6.65 -5.37
N GLU A 35 -32.75 7.42 -6.44
CA GLU A 35 -33.60 7.04 -7.58
C GLU A 35 -32.95 6.01 -8.52
N THR A 36 -31.62 5.97 -8.53
CA THR A 36 -30.84 5.14 -9.46
C THR A 36 -30.20 3.93 -8.78
N GLU A 37 -30.41 3.76 -7.47
CA GLU A 37 -29.81 2.66 -6.72
C GLU A 37 -30.48 1.33 -7.00
N ILE A 38 -29.66 0.29 -7.14
CA ILE A 38 -30.13 -1.07 -7.41
C ILE A 38 -30.63 -1.75 -6.13
N GLU A 39 -30.11 -1.31 -4.97
CA GLU A 39 -30.47 -1.82 -3.66
C GLU A 39 -30.54 -0.65 -2.67
N ASN A 40 -31.39 -0.77 -1.65
CA ASN A 40 -31.60 0.29 -0.67
C ASN A 40 -30.29 0.74 -0.01
N ASN A 41 -30.05 2.06 0.02
CA ASN A 41 -28.85 2.72 0.55
C ASN A 41 -27.54 2.38 -0.17
N LEU A 42 -27.56 1.72 -1.33
CA LEU A 42 -26.35 1.37 -2.08
C LEU A 42 -25.68 2.62 -2.69
N HIS A 43 -26.44 3.68 -2.99
CA HIS A 43 -25.86 4.95 -3.47
C HIS A 43 -24.83 5.54 -2.50
N LYS A 44 -24.95 5.26 -1.19
CA LYS A 44 -23.98 5.72 -0.18
C LYS A 44 -22.61 5.06 -0.36
N LEU A 45 -22.56 3.78 -0.72
CA LEU A 45 -21.32 3.08 -1.09
C LEU A 45 -20.71 3.72 -2.34
N SER A 46 -21.53 4.03 -3.35
CA SER A 46 -21.09 4.67 -4.59
C SER A 46 -20.41 6.02 -4.35
N LEU A 47 -20.91 6.81 -3.39
CA LEU A 47 -20.33 8.11 -3.02
C LEU A 47 -18.98 7.98 -2.30
N ALA A 48 -18.75 6.85 -1.63
CA ALA A 48 -17.50 6.53 -0.94
C ALA A 48 -16.39 6.04 -1.90
N LEU A 49 -16.72 5.68 -3.15
CA LEU A 49 -15.75 5.24 -4.16
C LEU A 49 -14.91 6.39 -4.73
N ARG A 50 -13.94 6.87 -3.97
CA ARG A 50 -13.01 7.95 -4.36
C ARG A 50 -11.56 7.46 -4.35
N GLY A 51 -10.65 8.16 -5.03
CA GLY A 51 -9.23 7.79 -5.05
C GLY A 51 -8.94 6.37 -5.58
N GLN A 52 -7.87 5.76 -5.06
CA GLN A 52 -7.45 4.40 -5.41
C GLN A 52 -8.18 3.37 -4.54
N CYS A 53 -9.41 3.00 -4.91
CA CYS A 53 -10.19 1.99 -4.22
C CYS A 53 -10.81 0.96 -5.19
N GLY A 54 -11.34 -0.11 -4.64
CA GLY A 54 -12.04 -1.17 -5.36
C GLY A 54 -13.13 -1.78 -4.50
N LEU A 55 -13.82 -2.78 -5.05
CA LEU A 55 -14.86 -3.52 -4.35
C LEU A 55 -14.41 -4.96 -4.12
N LEU A 56 -14.71 -5.48 -2.94
CA LEU A 56 -14.66 -6.90 -2.64
C LEU A 56 -16.09 -7.41 -2.46
N PHE A 57 -16.51 -8.31 -3.35
CA PHE A 57 -17.71 -9.10 -3.16
C PHE A 57 -17.32 -10.44 -2.54
N THR A 58 -17.87 -10.76 -1.37
CA THR A 58 -17.56 -12.00 -0.67
C THR A 58 -18.79 -12.57 0.02
N ASN A 59 -18.91 -13.90 -0.04
CA ASN A 59 -19.89 -14.66 0.74
C ASN A 59 -19.26 -15.24 2.02
N ARG A 60 -17.97 -14.99 2.29
CA ARG A 60 -17.30 -15.46 3.51
C ARG A 60 -18.00 -14.85 4.72
N SER A 61 -18.68 -15.69 5.48
CA SER A 61 -19.47 -15.26 6.63
C SER A 61 -18.62 -15.15 7.89
N LYS A 62 -18.86 -14.09 8.67
CA LYS A 62 -19.26 -14.03 10.10
C LYS A 62 -18.66 -14.93 11.18
N LYS A 63 -17.87 -15.97 10.91
CA LYS A 63 -17.47 -16.92 11.96
C LYS A 63 -16.33 -16.34 12.81
N GLU A 64 -16.63 -16.26 14.10
CA GLU A 64 -15.90 -15.71 15.23
C GLU A 64 -14.40 -16.04 15.25
N LEU A 65 -13.58 -14.99 15.39
CA LEU A 65 -12.32 -15.06 16.12
C LEU A 65 -12.27 -13.80 17.00
N GLN A 66 -12.03 -14.01 18.30
CA GLN A 66 -11.90 -12.96 19.31
C GLN A 66 -10.81 -11.97 18.91
N THR A 67 -11.22 -10.71 18.86
CA THR A 67 -10.39 -9.57 18.51
C THR A 67 -9.46 -9.20 19.67
N ARG A 68 -8.20 -8.85 19.34
CA ARG A 68 -7.29 -8.10 20.19
C ARG A 68 -7.19 -6.61 19.75
N THR A 69 -8.24 -6.08 19.13
CA THR A 69 -8.28 -4.72 18.59
C THR A 69 -9.30 -3.88 19.36
N LYS A 70 -8.89 -2.69 19.80
CA LYS A 70 -9.61 -1.72 20.66
C LYS A 70 -10.90 -1.11 20.07
N LEU A 71 -11.50 -1.68 19.02
CA LEU A 71 -12.78 -1.23 18.44
C LEU A 71 -13.93 -2.20 18.79
N ALA A 72 -14.26 -2.32 20.08
CA ALA A 72 -15.28 -3.26 20.56
C ALA A 72 -16.74 -2.84 20.25
N SER A 73 -16.98 -1.64 19.71
CA SER A 73 -18.35 -1.09 19.58
C SER A 73 -19.05 -1.35 18.24
N VAL A 74 -18.43 -2.09 17.30
CA VAL A 74 -19.09 -2.47 16.04
C VAL A 74 -19.48 -3.94 16.08
N ARG A 75 -20.74 -4.17 16.48
CA ARG A 75 -21.41 -5.47 16.53
C ARG A 75 -21.07 -6.36 15.32
N MET A 76 -20.29 -7.40 15.64
CA MET A 76 -20.01 -8.67 14.96
C MET A 76 -20.83 -8.92 13.70
N ASN A 77 -20.20 -8.86 12.52
CA ASN A 77 -20.66 -9.56 11.31
C ASN A 77 -19.58 -9.68 10.20
N PHE A 78 -18.48 -8.90 10.27
CA PHE A 78 -17.42 -8.91 9.24
C PHE A 78 -16.00 -9.12 9.79
N VAL A 79 -15.88 -9.51 11.06
CA VAL A 79 -14.61 -9.53 11.82
C VAL A 79 -13.50 -10.28 11.07
N LYS A 80 -13.75 -11.49 10.56
CA LYS A 80 -12.70 -12.28 9.90
C LYS A 80 -12.15 -11.64 8.61
N VAL A 81 -13.00 -11.01 7.80
CA VAL A 81 -12.56 -10.36 6.55
C VAL A 81 -11.80 -9.08 6.88
N LEU A 82 -12.29 -8.33 7.87
CA LEU A 82 -11.63 -7.10 8.32
C LEU A 82 -10.29 -7.41 8.98
N ASN A 83 -10.20 -8.41 9.84
CA ASN A 83 -8.94 -8.84 10.46
C ASN A 83 -7.94 -9.30 9.42
N TRP A 84 -8.36 -10.11 8.43
CA TRP A 84 -7.45 -10.50 7.35
C TRP A 84 -6.93 -9.30 6.56
N MET A 85 -7.77 -8.28 6.32
CA MET A 85 -7.34 -7.05 5.63
C MET A 85 -6.36 -6.23 6.47
N ASP A 86 -6.56 -6.19 7.79
CA ASP A 86 -5.71 -5.52 8.77
C ASP A 86 -4.34 -6.19 8.89
N GLU A 87 -4.32 -7.53 8.91
CA GLU A 87 -3.09 -8.34 8.96
C GLU A 87 -2.37 -8.46 7.61
N TYR A 88 -3.07 -8.23 6.50
CA TYR A 88 -2.49 -8.39 5.17
C TYR A 88 -1.54 -7.24 4.84
N GLU A 89 -0.26 -7.57 4.82
CA GLU A 89 0.81 -6.67 4.44
C GLU A 89 1.77 -7.36 3.48
N GLU A 90 2.09 -6.68 2.38
CA GLU A 90 3.14 -7.13 1.48
C GLU A 90 4.13 -6.01 1.19
N ILE A 91 5.39 -6.28 1.45
CA ILE A 91 6.53 -5.43 1.10
C ILE A 91 6.47 -5.03 -0.38
N ASP A 92 6.67 -3.74 -0.67
CA ASP A 92 6.68 -3.11 -1.99
C ASP A 92 7.86 -2.14 -2.11
N TYR A 93 8.25 -1.85 -3.35
CA TYR A 93 9.17 -0.74 -3.56
C TYR A 93 8.38 0.54 -3.71
N ALA A 94 8.80 1.53 -2.93
CA ALA A 94 8.29 2.89 -2.98
C ALA A 94 8.38 3.45 -4.42
N ARG A 95 7.43 4.34 -4.73
CA ARG A 95 7.31 4.99 -6.04
C ARG A 95 7.70 6.44 -5.91
N SER A 96 7.92 7.12 -7.03
CA SER A 96 8.10 8.56 -7.00
C SER A 96 6.91 9.26 -6.32
N GLY A 97 7.21 10.27 -5.50
CA GLY A 97 6.26 10.97 -4.66
C GLY A 97 6.00 10.30 -3.30
N PHE A 98 6.54 9.11 -3.04
CA PHE A 98 6.51 8.50 -1.71
C PHE A 98 7.41 9.31 -0.77
N VAL A 99 6.88 9.67 0.40
CA VAL A 99 7.65 10.34 1.46
C VAL A 99 8.44 9.26 2.21
N VAL A 100 9.75 9.41 2.22
CA VAL A 100 10.67 8.41 2.78
C VAL A 100 10.66 8.48 4.29
N GLN A 101 10.66 7.33 4.96
CA GLN A 101 10.68 7.22 6.42
C GLN A 101 12.08 7.03 7.02
N GLU A 102 13.08 6.71 6.20
CA GLU A 102 14.45 6.50 6.67
C GLU A 102 15.48 7.10 5.72
N THR A 103 16.58 7.62 6.26
CA THR A 103 17.69 8.08 5.43
C THR A 103 18.55 6.91 4.96
N ILE A 104 18.69 6.75 3.64
CA ILE A 104 19.47 5.66 3.04
C ILE A 104 20.75 6.22 2.42
N VAL A 105 21.86 5.85 3.04
CA VAL A 105 23.22 6.20 2.61
C VAL A 105 23.96 4.93 2.22
N LEU A 106 24.68 4.98 1.10
CA LEU A 106 25.56 3.92 0.64
C LEU A 106 27.01 4.33 0.87
N SER A 107 27.76 3.47 1.54
CA SER A 107 29.20 3.67 1.75
C SER A 107 29.98 3.51 0.44
N GLU A 108 31.08 4.24 0.31
CA GLU A 108 32.05 4.06 -0.77
C GLU A 108 32.57 2.61 -0.80
N GLY A 109 32.78 2.05 -1.99
CA GLY A 109 33.35 0.72 -2.15
C GLY A 109 32.78 -0.11 -3.29
N PRO A 110 33.27 -1.35 -3.48
CA PRO A 110 32.76 -2.27 -4.48
C PRO A 110 31.34 -2.72 -4.14
N MET A 111 30.50 -2.81 -5.17
CA MET A 111 29.08 -3.22 -5.13
C MET A 111 28.93 -4.55 -5.90
N PRO A 112 29.40 -5.68 -5.34
CA PRO A 112 29.45 -6.97 -6.04
C PRO A 112 28.06 -7.55 -6.39
N GLU A 113 26.99 -7.05 -5.78
CA GLU A 113 25.61 -7.42 -6.10
C GLU A 113 25.18 -6.97 -7.51
N PHE A 114 25.89 -6.00 -8.10
CA PHE A 114 25.59 -5.49 -9.43
C PHE A 114 26.45 -6.15 -10.50
N SER A 115 25.80 -6.62 -11.57
CA SER A 115 26.48 -7.02 -12.80
C SER A 115 27.21 -5.82 -13.42
N HIS A 116 28.43 -6.03 -13.92
CA HIS A 116 29.21 -5.01 -14.63
C HIS A 116 28.45 -4.28 -15.74
N SER A 117 27.49 -4.96 -16.38
CA SER A 117 26.68 -4.40 -17.47
C SER A 117 25.69 -3.31 -17.03
N ILE A 118 25.32 -3.25 -15.75
CA ILE A 118 24.33 -2.28 -15.24
C ILE A 118 24.98 -0.94 -14.82
N GLU A 119 26.31 -0.88 -14.75
CA GLU A 119 27.03 0.30 -14.28
C GLU A 119 26.66 1.59 -15.05
N PRO A 120 26.57 1.60 -16.40
CA PRO A 120 26.18 2.81 -17.12
C PRO A 120 24.78 3.31 -16.74
N HIS A 121 23.87 2.38 -16.42
CA HIS A 121 22.52 2.70 -16.00
C HIS A 121 22.50 3.27 -14.57
N LEU A 122 23.29 2.71 -13.64
CA LEU A 122 23.45 3.26 -12.29
C LEU A 122 23.99 4.70 -12.33
N ARG A 123 24.99 4.93 -13.18
CA ARG A 123 25.55 6.27 -13.41
C ARG A 123 24.53 7.24 -13.99
N GLN A 124 23.71 6.79 -14.94
CA GLN A 124 22.62 7.59 -15.52
C GLN A 124 21.54 7.94 -14.50
N LEU A 125 21.28 7.08 -13.53
CA LEU A 125 20.38 7.36 -12.40
C LEU A 125 20.98 8.33 -11.38
N GLY A 126 22.24 8.74 -11.54
CA GLY A 126 22.93 9.71 -10.70
C GLY A 126 23.82 9.10 -9.62
N MET A 127 24.01 7.77 -9.59
CA MET A 127 24.95 7.15 -8.68
C MET A 127 26.39 7.43 -9.12
N PRO A 128 27.31 7.81 -8.21
CA PRO A 128 28.71 8.04 -8.53
C PRO A 128 29.45 6.69 -8.62
N THR A 129 29.21 5.93 -9.68
CA THR A 129 29.82 4.61 -9.92
C THR A 129 30.84 4.62 -11.05
N VAL A 130 31.79 3.68 -10.97
CA VAL A 130 32.75 3.34 -12.04
C VAL A 130 32.98 1.82 -12.06
N LEU A 131 33.47 1.28 -13.18
CA LEU A 131 33.96 -0.10 -13.22
C LEU A 131 35.43 -0.15 -12.82
N GLN A 132 35.74 -0.84 -11.72
CA GLN A 132 37.12 -1.15 -11.32
C GLN A 132 37.36 -2.66 -11.46
N LYS A 133 38.26 -3.06 -12.36
CA LYS A 133 38.58 -4.47 -12.62
C LYS A 133 37.34 -5.35 -12.89
N GLY A 134 36.34 -4.77 -13.57
CA GLY A 134 35.08 -5.47 -13.90
C GLY A 134 34.04 -5.52 -12.78
N VAL A 135 34.29 -4.87 -11.63
CA VAL A 135 33.32 -4.75 -10.53
C VAL A 135 32.78 -3.32 -10.50
N VAL A 136 31.47 -3.17 -10.27
CA VAL A 136 30.85 -1.86 -10.05
C VAL A 136 31.35 -1.32 -8.71
N THR A 137 31.94 -0.14 -8.69
CA THR A 137 32.46 0.49 -7.47
C THR A 137 31.86 1.87 -7.32
N LEU A 138 31.28 2.15 -6.16
CA LEU A 138 30.86 3.48 -5.74
C LEU A 138 32.11 4.27 -5.32
N ILE A 139 32.36 5.43 -5.94
CA ILE A 139 33.61 6.19 -5.76
C ILE A 139 33.61 7.14 -4.56
N LYS A 140 32.44 7.32 -3.94
CA LYS A 140 32.24 8.13 -2.73
C LYS A 140 30.92 7.74 -2.10
N GLU A 141 30.75 8.08 -0.83
CA GLU A 141 29.47 7.95 -0.16
C GLU A 141 28.34 8.62 -0.96
N TYR A 142 27.18 7.96 -1.03
CA TYR A 142 26.03 8.43 -1.79
C TYR A 142 24.74 8.29 -0.97
N THR A 143 24.14 9.41 -0.62
CA THR A 143 22.79 9.46 -0.05
C THR A 143 21.76 9.26 -1.16
N VAL A 144 21.12 8.09 -1.18
CA VAL A 144 20.02 7.79 -2.11
C VAL A 144 18.82 8.63 -1.75
N CYS A 145 18.43 8.60 -0.48
CA CYS A 145 17.33 9.42 0.01
C CYS A 145 17.47 9.80 1.48
N LYS A 146 16.77 10.87 1.87
CA LYS A 146 16.65 11.35 3.25
C LYS A 146 15.23 11.14 3.75
N GLU A 147 15.10 10.89 5.04
CA GLU A 147 13.84 10.88 5.75
C GLU A 147 13.05 12.20 5.55
N GLY A 148 11.73 12.11 5.48
CA GLY A 148 10.81 13.21 5.23
C GLY A 148 10.78 13.74 3.80
N GLN A 149 11.69 13.29 2.91
CA GLN A 149 11.72 13.78 1.53
C GLN A 149 10.83 12.94 0.59
N MET A 150 10.29 13.56 -0.45
CA MET A 150 9.62 12.83 -1.53
C MET A 150 10.61 12.19 -2.50
N LEU A 151 10.41 10.91 -2.83
CA LEU A 151 11.25 10.20 -3.79
C LEU A 151 11.10 10.74 -5.22
N THR A 152 12.23 10.94 -5.88
CA THR A 152 12.29 11.12 -7.33
C THR A 152 12.14 9.78 -8.07
N PRO A 153 11.81 9.79 -9.37
CA PRO A 153 11.78 8.56 -10.18
C PRO A 153 13.13 7.82 -10.22
N GLU A 154 14.24 8.55 -10.18
CA GLU A 154 15.60 8.01 -10.18
C GLU A 154 15.90 7.31 -8.85
N GLN A 155 15.58 7.96 -7.72
CA GLN A 155 15.77 7.38 -6.38
C GLN A 155 14.93 6.12 -6.19
N ALA A 156 13.64 6.15 -6.58
CA ALA A 156 12.79 4.97 -6.51
C ALA A 156 13.32 3.81 -7.38
N ARG A 157 13.94 4.11 -8.53
CA ARG A 157 14.61 3.10 -9.37
C ARG A 157 15.87 2.56 -8.71
N ILE A 158 16.71 3.42 -8.13
CA ILE A 158 17.92 3.01 -7.39
C ILE A 158 17.54 2.08 -6.23
N LEU A 159 16.56 2.44 -5.40
CA LEU A 159 16.08 1.61 -4.29
C LEU A 159 15.61 0.23 -4.75
N LYS A 160 14.91 0.16 -5.89
CA LYS A 160 14.49 -1.11 -6.48
C LYS A 160 15.69 -1.95 -6.94
N LEU A 161 16.71 -1.34 -7.52
CA LEU A 161 17.94 -2.04 -7.95
C LEU A 161 18.74 -2.56 -6.75
N LEU A 162 18.80 -1.79 -5.66
CA LEU A 162 19.44 -2.16 -4.38
C LEU A 162 18.64 -3.16 -3.57
N ASN A 163 17.49 -3.62 -4.07
CA ASN A 163 16.57 -4.49 -3.35
C ASN A 163 16.16 -3.93 -1.97
N LYS A 164 15.97 -2.61 -1.86
CA LYS A 164 15.50 -1.91 -0.65
C LYS A 164 14.03 -1.49 -0.80
N PRO A 165 13.08 -2.31 -0.35
CA PRO A 165 11.67 -1.99 -0.44
C PRO A 165 11.22 -1.14 0.75
N LEU A 166 10.82 0.12 0.49
CA LEU A 166 10.43 1.08 1.53
C LEU A 166 8.93 1.29 1.68
N ALA A 167 8.10 0.57 0.93
CA ALA A 167 6.66 0.75 0.97
C ALA A 167 5.98 -0.55 1.37
N THR A 168 4.87 -0.45 2.09
CA THR A 168 4.04 -1.60 2.41
C THR A 168 2.72 -1.48 1.66
N PHE A 169 2.32 -2.57 1.00
CA PHE A 169 1.01 -2.67 0.39
C PHE A 169 0.04 -3.27 1.41
N LYS A 170 -0.98 -2.50 1.79
CA LYS A 170 -2.07 -2.92 2.68
C LYS A 170 -3.43 -2.79 1.98
N LEU A 171 -4.42 -3.53 2.48
CA LEU A 171 -5.81 -3.40 2.06
C LEU A 171 -6.60 -2.70 3.18
N ILE A 172 -7.06 -1.48 2.94
CA ILE A 172 -7.76 -0.70 3.96
C ILE A 172 -9.27 -0.76 3.72
N PRO A 173 -10.07 -1.33 4.64
CA PRO A 173 -11.51 -1.41 4.49
C PRO A 173 -12.18 -0.05 4.79
N LEU A 174 -12.64 0.64 3.74
CA LEU A 174 -13.32 1.95 3.89
C LEU A 174 -14.77 1.82 4.39
N GLY A 175 -15.46 0.74 4.01
CA GLY A 175 -16.87 0.56 4.33
C GLY A 175 -17.39 -0.80 3.89
N VAL A 176 -18.56 -1.16 4.39
CA VAL A 176 -19.20 -2.44 4.11
C VAL A 176 -20.67 -2.23 3.77
N PHE A 177 -21.16 -2.96 2.76
CA PHE A 177 -22.57 -2.99 2.42
C PHE A 177 -23.14 -4.40 2.64
N SER A 178 -24.35 -4.47 3.19
CA SER A 178 -25.13 -5.71 3.20
C SER A 178 -26.59 -5.42 2.91
N LYS A 179 -27.28 -6.28 2.17
CA LYS A 179 -28.71 -6.08 1.83
C LYS A 179 -29.60 -5.86 3.06
N LYS A 180 -29.26 -6.49 4.19
CA LYS A 180 -30.03 -6.38 5.45
C LYS A 180 -29.80 -5.07 6.21
N HIS A 181 -28.57 -4.54 6.20
CA HIS A 181 -28.19 -3.38 7.05
C HIS A 181 -27.81 -2.13 6.25
N GLY A 182 -27.86 -2.20 4.91
CA GLY A 182 -27.39 -1.14 4.03
C GLY A 182 -25.87 -0.94 4.10
N TYR A 183 -25.43 0.24 3.65
CA TYR A 183 -24.03 0.67 3.71
C TYR A 183 -23.68 1.20 5.09
N LYS A 184 -22.54 0.75 5.61
CA LYS A 184 -21.90 1.27 6.81
C LYS A 184 -20.47 1.68 6.46
N GLN A 185 -20.16 2.94 6.72
CA GLN A 185 -18.79 3.44 6.64
C GLN A 185 -17.98 2.94 7.85
N LEU A 186 -16.74 2.52 7.61
CA LEU A 186 -15.81 2.07 8.64
C LEU A 186 -14.71 3.11 8.86
N LEU A 187 -14.19 3.68 7.77
CA LEU A 187 -13.18 4.72 7.76
C LEU A 187 -13.53 5.75 6.67
N SER A 188 -13.31 7.02 6.94
CA SER A 188 -13.28 8.06 5.91
C SER A 188 -11.95 8.03 5.15
N GLN A 189 -11.91 8.55 3.93
CA GLN A 189 -10.64 8.62 3.19
C GLN A 189 -9.68 9.63 3.79
N ASP A 190 -10.19 10.59 4.53
CA ASP A 190 -9.39 11.59 5.23
C ASP A 190 -8.80 10.93 6.50
N ASP A 191 -9.59 10.13 7.23
CA ASP A 191 -9.11 9.31 8.36
C ASP A 191 -8.01 8.32 7.93
N VAL A 192 -8.06 7.81 6.70
CA VAL A 192 -7.02 6.91 6.19
C VAL A 192 -5.71 7.64 5.93
N LYS A 193 -5.76 8.90 5.48
CA LYS A 193 -4.54 9.69 5.31
C LYS A 193 -3.94 10.06 6.66
N GLU A 194 -4.78 10.53 7.58
CA GLU A 194 -4.38 10.89 8.94
C GLU A 194 -3.83 9.67 9.71
N ASN A 195 -4.50 8.51 9.67
CA ASN A 195 -3.99 7.30 10.32
C ASN A 195 -2.69 6.77 9.71
N ILE A 196 -2.47 6.96 8.40
CA ILE A 196 -1.18 6.59 7.79
C ILE A 196 -0.10 7.54 8.32
N GLU A 197 -0.37 8.84 8.41
CA GLU A 197 0.56 9.82 8.98
C GLU A 197 0.85 9.53 10.47
N GLU A 198 -0.16 9.30 11.30
CA GLU A 198 0.01 8.97 12.73
C GLU A 198 0.73 7.63 12.96
N GLN A 199 0.49 6.60 12.13
CA GLN A 199 1.24 5.34 12.22
C GLN A 199 2.71 5.52 11.83
N MET A 200 3.03 6.47 10.95
CA MET A 200 4.41 6.80 10.62
C MET A 200 5.09 7.46 11.82
N ASP A 201 4.43 8.41 12.49
CA ASP A 201 4.96 9.13 13.65
C ASP A 201 5.20 8.21 14.88
N ILE A 202 4.34 7.21 15.11
CA ILE A 202 4.49 6.27 16.24
C ILE A 202 5.67 5.32 16.04
N VAL A 203 5.90 4.85 14.80
CA VAL A 203 7.06 4.00 14.49
C VAL A 203 8.37 4.77 14.69
N GLU A 204 8.40 6.07 14.32
CA GLU A 204 9.55 6.94 14.60
C GLU A 204 9.84 7.05 16.11
N MET A 205 8.81 7.16 16.96
CA MET A 205 9.01 7.26 18.41
C MET A 205 9.48 5.95 19.06
N GLU A 206 9.04 4.78 18.59
CA GLU A 206 9.44 3.48 19.16
C GLU A 206 10.88 3.07 18.78
N GLU A 207 11.43 3.56 17.65
CA GLU A 207 12.83 3.30 17.27
C GLU A 207 13.83 4.18 18.03
N ILE A 208 13.43 5.39 18.44
CA ILE A 208 14.28 6.31 19.22
C ILE A 208 14.52 5.81 20.65
N ASP A 209 13.57 5.08 21.24
CA ASP A 209 13.70 4.55 22.61
C ASP A 209 14.50 3.23 22.71
N ASN A 210 14.92 2.65 21.58
CA ASN A 210 15.68 1.39 21.53
C ASN A 210 17.15 1.54 21.06
N THR A 211 17.67 2.77 20.95
CA THR A 211 19.07 3.05 20.54
C THR A 211 19.82 3.85 21.61
#